data_AF-A0A542XB24-F1
#
_entry.id   AF-A0A542XB24-F1
#
_cell.length_a   1.000
_cell.length_b   1.000
_cell.length_c   1.000
_cell.angle_alpha   90.00
_cell.angle_beta   90.00
_cell.angle_gamma   90.00
#
_symmetry.space_group_name_H-M   'P 1'
#
loop_
_entity.id
_entity.type
_entity.pdbx_description
1 polymer ?
#
loop_
_entity_poly.entity_id
_entity_poly.type
_entity_poly.pdbx_seq_one_letter_code
_entity_poly.pdbx_strand_id
1 'polypeptide(L)'
;MASEPAARVRAFIDDWYARWGATAPVFEASDQESGEARGDAQVDAFEVWRSALQGVAERHGVPGVLALPDSSFGPPVHTPDEEIVAERVTGDSAVVQTVRRDELLDEHFEYDLRRLDDDWRIERVVEYLDDPDDPILPPEALRDALAGTSPDAPFAALHPVEAELDHGSLFVPRDVTDEAGETSRLQVQRVGTFRCASGVLAAFDLGYPDISPFMRAVPPGDYAVETATAFGRNAAVRVVLGPGEPIAWRPAERLEGGHGVGVDAGNVAIVDLAALGSVTVRDRERAFAPLAVTQGPFARMLTFGGETPVGAVVESGWGDGSYFAFWGFDETGALVQLVVDFMLAATMDDPEPIDLPWGAFDDPTLEGWSLTVGLEGSPLRLVVDDPHNELAEVALLDAAGDPVPGFDADEHELDEDDRMHYALPGGSRDGWLVRLLPSTGVLRLR
;
A
#
# COMPACT_ATOMS: atom_id res chain seq x y z
N MET A 1 -25.22 -39.97 6.84
CA MET A 1 -23.82 -39.89 6.37
C MET A 1 -23.37 -38.49 6.69
N ALA A 2 -22.25 -38.33 7.38
CA ALA A 2 -21.63 -37.02 7.55
C ALA A 2 -21.42 -36.39 6.17
N SER A 3 -21.71 -35.10 5.99
CA SER A 3 -21.33 -34.44 4.75
C SER A 3 -19.82 -34.51 4.59
N GLU A 4 -19.31 -34.56 3.37
CA GLU A 4 -17.88 -34.34 3.12
C GLU A 4 -17.60 -32.82 3.21
N PRO A 5 -16.36 -32.39 3.55
CA PRO A 5 -16.00 -30.97 3.59
C PRO A 5 -16.35 -30.21 2.30
N ALA A 6 -16.00 -30.78 1.14
CA ALA A 6 -16.35 -30.23 -0.17
C ALA A 6 -17.86 -30.05 -0.36
N ALA A 7 -18.67 -31.01 0.10
CA ALA A 7 -20.12 -30.92 0.03
C ALA A 7 -20.69 -29.82 0.93
N ARG A 8 -20.07 -29.57 2.10
CA ARG A 8 -20.44 -28.43 2.97
C ARG A 8 -20.14 -27.10 2.29
N VAL A 9 -18.96 -26.94 1.69
CA VAL A 9 -18.59 -25.71 0.97
C VAL A 9 -19.52 -25.46 -0.21
N ARG A 10 -19.84 -26.49 -1.00
CA ARG A 10 -20.82 -26.37 -2.10
C ARG A 10 -22.19 -25.89 -1.60
N ALA A 11 -22.69 -26.48 -0.51
CA ALA A 11 -23.96 -26.08 0.07
C ALA A 11 -23.95 -24.64 0.63
N PHE A 12 -22.80 -24.18 1.12
CA PHE A 12 -22.60 -22.78 1.53
C PHE A 12 -22.68 -21.84 0.32
N ILE A 13 -21.92 -22.12 -0.75
CA ILE A 13 -21.91 -21.33 -1.99
C ILE A 13 -23.32 -21.20 -2.57
N ASP A 14 -24.04 -22.32 -2.69
CA ASP A 14 -25.40 -22.34 -3.24
C ASP A 14 -26.39 -21.52 -2.38
N ASP A 15 -26.32 -21.63 -1.06
CA ASP A 15 -27.20 -20.87 -0.15
C ASP A 15 -26.82 -19.38 -0.14
N TRP A 16 -25.53 -19.05 -0.12
CA TRP A 16 -25.05 -17.66 -0.22
C TRP A 16 -25.58 -17.01 -1.50
N TYR A 17 -25.39 -17.65 -2.65
CA TYR A 17 -25.83 -17.13 -3.95
C TYR A 17 -27.36 -16.99 -4.01
N ALA A 18 -28.10 -17.94 -3.44
CA ALA A 18 -29.56 -17.84 -3.33
C ALA A 18 -30.00 -16.66 -2.45
N ARG A 19 -29.29 -16.36 -1.36
CA ARG A 19 -29.56 -15.17 -0.52
C ARG A 19 -29.23 -13.88 -1.24
N TRP A 20 -28.10 -13.84 -1.94
CA TRP A 20 -27.73 -12.70 -2.76
C TRP A 20 -28.82 -12.41 -3.80
N GLY A 21 -29.25 -13.41 -4.58
CA GLY A 21 -30.28 -13.25 -5.61
C GLY A 21 -31.67 -12.87 -5.06
N ALA A 22 -31.99 -13.27 -3.83
CA ALA A 22 -33.22 -12.85 -3.16
C ALA A 22 -33.15 -11.41 -2.64
N THR A 23 -31.94 -10.89 -2.36
CA THR A 23 -31.71 -9.57 -1.76
C THR A 23 -31.44 -8.49 -2.82
N ALA A 24 -30.81 -8.84 -3.96
CA ALA A 24 -30.46 -7.92 -5.04
C ALA A 24 -31.62 -7.01 -5.50
N PRO A 25 -32.87 -7.50 -5.69
CA PRO A 25 -33.98 -6.64 -6.11
C PRO A 25 -34.34 -5.55 -5.09
N VAL A 26 -34.00 -5.74 -3.81
CA VAL A 26 -34.23 -4.73 -2.75
C VAL A 26 -33.26 -3.56 -2.92
N PHE A 27 -32.00 -3.84 -3.27
CA PHE A 27 -31.00 -2.81 -3.56
C PHE A 27 -31.30 -2.06 -4.88
N GLU A 28 -31.69 -2.78 -5.93
CA GLU A 28 -32.09 -2.16 -7.21
C GLU A 28 -33.29 -1.21 -7.04
N ALA A 29 -34.26 -1.57 -6.19
CA ALA A 29 -35.41 -0.72 -5.89
C ALA A 29 -35.02 0.51 -5.05
N SER A 30 -34.10 0.39 -4.10
CA SER A 30 -33.63 1.52 -3.30
C SER A 30 -32.84 2.54 -4.11
N ASP A 31 -32.06 2.09 -5.10
CA ASP A 31 -31.28 2.99 -5.96
C ASP A 31 -32.17 3.80 -6.90
N GLN A 32 -33.27 3.21 -7.41
CA GLN A 32 -34.23 3.89 -8.28
C GLN A 32 -35.05 4.97 -7.55
N GLU A 33 -35.33 4.80 -6.25
CA GLU A 33 -36.10 5.76 -5.45
C GLU A 33 -35.27 6.96 -4.96
N SER A 34 -33.93 6.91 -5.07
CA SER A 34 -33.04 7.98 -4.59
C SER A 34 -33.14 9.32 -5.34
N GLY A 35 -33.90 9.37 -6.46
CA GLY A 35 -34.18 10.57 -7.26
C GLY A 35 -35.43 11.38 -6.89
N GLU A 36 -36.34 10.86 -6.05
CA GLU A 36 -37.55 11.58 -5.59
C GLU A 36 -37.75 11.45 -4.06
N ALA A 37 -38.44 12.43 -3.47
CA ALA A 37 -38.46 12.70 -2.03
C ALA A 37 -38.72 11.48 -1.11
N ARG A 38 -37.77 11.24 -0.20
CA ARG A 38 -37.75 10.15 0.80
C ARG A 38 -38.97 10.18 1.74
N GLY A 39 -39.66 9.04 1.90
CA GLY A 39 -40.75 8.80 2.86
C GLY A 39 -40.40 7.78 3.96
N ASP A 40 -41.09 7.87 5.11
CA ASP A 40 -40.77 7.25 6.42
C ASP A 40 -40.91 5.70 6.54
N ALA A 41 -41.03 4.94 5.44
CA ALA A 41 -41.26 3.48 5.51
C ALA A 41 -40.39 2.67 4.54
N GLN A 42 -39.13 3.06 4.38
CA GLN A 42 -38.18 2.33 3.53
C GLN A 42 -37.58 1.14 4.30
N VAL A 43 -37.54 -0.03 3.65
CA VAL A 43 -36.84 -1.21 4.15
C VAL A 43 -35.34 -0.92 4.06
N ASP A 44 -34.62 -1.07 5.16
CA ASP A 44 -33.15 -1.01 5.16
C ASP A 44 -32.62 -2.23 4.41
N ALA A 45 -32.18 -2.04 3.16
CA ALA A 45 -31.65 -3.10 2.30
C ALA A 45 -30.45 -3.81 2.95
N PHE A 46 -29.63 -3.08 3.70
CA PHE A 46 -28.52 -3.67 4.46
C PHE A 46 -29.01 -4.46 5.67
N GLU A 47 -30.14 -4.11 6.30
CA GLU A 47 -30.74 -4.94 7.35
C GLU A 47 -31.24 -6.28 6.79
N VAL A 48 -31.87 -6.25 5.60
CA VAL A 48 -32.28 -7.47 4.89
C VAL A 48 -31.07 -8.34 4.56
N TRP A 49 -30.00 -7.72 4.05
CA TRP A 49 -28.75 -8.42 3.72
C TRP A 49 -28.08 -9.05 4.94
N ARG A 50 -27.91 -8.27 6.02
CA ARG A 50 -27.37 -8.73 7.31
C ARG A 50 -28.14 -9.94 7.85
N SER A 51 -29.48 -9.87 7.83
CA SER A 51 -30.34 -10.96 8.27
C SER A 51 -30.19 -12.22 7.40
N ALA A 52 -30.08 -12.05 6.08
CA ALA A 52 -29.88 -13.17 5.15
C ALA A 52 -28.53 -13.86 5.39
N LEU A 53 -27.45 -13.09 5.54
CA LEU A 53 -26.10 -13.60 5.84
C LEU A 53 -26.01 -14.26 7.22
N GLN A 54 -26.67 -13.71 8.24
CA GLN A 54 -26.75 -14.35 9.55
C GLN A 54 -27.33 -15.76 9.43
N GLY A 55 -28.40 -15.94 8.64
CA GLY A 55 -28.98 -17.26 8.38
C GLY A 55 -28.05 -18.22 7.65
N VAL A 56 -27.18 -17.72 6.77
CA VAL A 56 -26.13 -18.53 6.10
C VAL A 56 -25.07 -18.95 7.12
N ALA A 57 -24.57 -18.01 7.93
CA ALA A 57 -23.57 -18.26 8.96
C ALA A 57 -24.06 -19.29 10.00
N GLU A 58 -25.31 -19.20 10.45
CA GLU A 58 -25.90 -20.16 11.40
C GLU A 58 -26.04 -21.59 10.82
N ARG A 59 -26.35 -21.70 9.52
CA ARG A 59 -26.55 -23.00 8.85
C ARG A 59 -25.25 -23.72 8.52
N HIS A 60 -24.24 -22.98 8.08
CA HIS A 60 -23.01 -23.57 7.54
C HIS A 60 -21.80 -23.36 8.43
N GLY A 61 -21.81 -22.31 9.23
CA GLY A 61 -20.68 -21.91 10.05
C GLY A 61 -20.58 -22.66 11.37
N VAL A 62 -19.42 -22.54 11.99
CA VAL A 62 -19.23 -22.80 13.42
C VAL A 62 -20.01 -21.73 14.19
N PRO A 63 -20.89 -22.10 15.14
CA PRO A 63 -21.77 -21.15 15.83
C PRO A 63 -20.99 -20.01 16.50
N GLY A 64 -21.31 -18.77 16.12
CA GLY A 64 -20.69 -17.55 16.67
C GLY A 64 -19.26 -17.28 16.21
N VAL A 65 -18.75 -18.01 15.20
CA VAL A 65 -17.37 -17.86 14.72
C VAL A 65 -17.32 -17.38 13.26
N LEU A 66 -18.11 -17.95 12.37
CA LEU A 66 -18.11 -17.53 10.96
C LEU A 66 -18.68 -16.11 10.82
N ALA A 67 -17.81 -15.17 10.44
CA ALA A 67 -18.17 -13.81 10.05
C ALA A 67 -18.24 -13.72 8.51
N LEU A 68 -19.27 -13.05 7.99
CA LEU A 68 -19.46 -12.80 6.56
C LEU A 68 -19.57 -11.29 6.34
N PRO A 69 -19.06 -10.75 5.20
CA PRO A 69 -19.07 -9.32 4.92
C PRO A 69 -20.50 -8.82 4.70
N ASP A 70 -21.02 -8.08 5.67
CA ASP A 70 -22.44 -7.67 5.72
C ASP A 70 -22.66 -6.17 5.58
N SER A 71 -21.58 -5.40 5.46
CA SER A 71 -21.54 -3.94 5.29
C SER A 71 -21.38 -3.48 3.85
N SER A 72 -21.26 -4.41 2.89
CA SER A 72 -21.17 -4.14 1.45
C SER A 72 -22.14 -5.04 0.68
N PHE A 73 -22.60 -4.55 -0.47
CA PHE A 73 -23.41 -5.32 -1.41
C PHE A 73 -22.99 -4.93 -2.83
N GLY A 74 -22.65 -5.92 -3.64
CA GLY A 74 -22.17 -5.75 -5.01
C GLY A 74 -22.49 -7.00 -5.84
N PRO A 75 -21.75 -7.26 -6.93
CA PRO A 75 -21.80 -8.54 -7.63
C PRO A 75 -21.65 -9.74 -6.67
N PRO A 76 -22.19 -10.92 -7.03
CA PRO A 76 -22.15 -12.09 -6.15
C PRO A 76 -20.71 -12.58 -5.97
N VAL A 77 -20.18 -12.51 -4.74
CA VAL A 77 -18.83 -12.99 -4.40
C VAL A 77 -18.72 -14.51 -4.56
N HIS A 78 -19.78 -15.25 -4.24
CA HIS A 78 -19.85 -16.70 -4.48
C HIS A 78 -20.90 -17.04 -5.52
N THR A 79 -20.56 -17.90 -6.47
CA THR A 79 -21.45 -18.34 -7.55
C THR A 79 -21.41 -19.86 -7.72
N PRO A 80 -22.49 -20.52 -8.18
CA PRO A 80 -22.55 -21.99 -8.24
C PRO A 80 -21.51 -22.66 -9.16
N ASP A 81 -20.92 -21.90 -10.09
CA ASP A 81 -19.87 -22.32 -11.01
C ASP A 81 -18.46 -22.27 -10.40
N GLU A 82 -18.29 -21.74 -9.19
CA GLU A 82 -17.06 -21.79 -8.40
C GLU A 82 -16.53 -23.24 -8.28
N GLU A 83 -15.31 -23.53 -8.71
CA GLU A 83 -14.76 -24.88 -8.80
C GLU A 83 -14.00 -25.25 -7.53
N ILE A 84 -14.21 -26.46 -6.98
CA ILE A 84 -13.34 -26.96 -5.88
C ILE A 84 -12.05 -27.50 -6.49
N VAL A 85 -10.92 -26.88 -6.13
CA VAL A 85 -9.60 -27.22 -6.68
C VAL A 85 -8.73 -28.03 -5.71
N ALA A 86 -8.98 -27.91 -4.40
CA ALA A 86 -8.28 -28.72 -3.40
C ALA A 86 -9.15 -29.01 -2.18
N GLU A 87 -8.90 -30.16 -1.55
CA GLU A 87 -9.45 -30.54 -0.26
C GLU A 87 -8.35 -31.23 0.56
N ARG A 88 -8.15 -30.76 1.80
CA ARG A 88 -7.16 -31.31 2.74
C ARG A 88 -7.84 -31.56 4.08
N VAL A 89 -7.90 -32.80 4.53
CA VAL A 89 -8.50 -33.18 5.83
C VAL A 89 -7.43 -33.65 6.80
N THR A 90 -7.37 -33.03 7.98
CA THR A 90 -6.45 -33.37 9.07
C THR A 90 -7.21 -33.50 10.37
N GLY A 91 -7.56 -34.73 10.75
CA GLY A 91 -8.35 -35.01 11.95
C GLY A 91 -9.74 -34.37 11.89
N ASP A 92 -10.03 -33.50 12.85
CA ASP A 92 -11.30 -32.75 12.95
C ASP A 92 -11.24 -31.37 12.28
N SER A 93 -10.20 -31.10 11.49
CA SER A 93 -10.05 -29.89 10.69
C SER A 93 -9.96 -30.26 9.21
N ALA A 94 -10.50 -29.40 8.34
CA ALA A 94 -10.34 -29.50 6.91
C ALA A 94 -10.14 -28.12 6.30
N VAL A 95 -9.43 -28.07 5.18
CA VAL A 95 -9.30 -26.89 4.34
C VAL A 95 -9.82 -27.28 2.96
N VAL A 96 -10.75 -26.50 2.43
CA VAL A 96 -11.25 -26.64 1.06
C VAL A 96 -10.89 -25.37 0.31
N GLN A 97 -10.41 -25.50 -0.91
CA GLN A 97 -10.10 -24.37 -1.77
C GLN A 97 -10.95 -24.39 -3.01
N THR A 98 -11.32 -23.21 -3.44
CA THR A 98 -12.07 -23.02 -4.67
C THR A 98 -11.48 -21.91 -5.51
N VAL A 99 -11.84 -21.93 -6.79
CA VAL A 99 -11.54 -20.87 -7.75
C VAL A 99 -12.82 -20.51 -8.48
N ARG A 100 -13.14 -19.23 -8.53
CA ARG A 100 -14.12 -18.67 -9.44
C ARG A 100 -13.35 -18.05 -10.61
N ARG A 101 -13.55 -18.58 -11.82
CA ARG A 101 -12.89 -18.05 -13.01
C ARG A 101 -13.67 -16.87 -13.56
N ASP A 102 -13.00 -15.74 -13.73
CA ASP A 102 -13.55 -14.54 -14.35
C ASP A 102 -12.76 -14.18 -15.62
N GLU A 103 -13.32 -13.32 -16.48
CA GLU A 103 -12.60 -12.85 -17.67
C GLU A 103 -11.45 -11.90 -17.31
N LEU A 104 -11.56 -11.20 -16.17
CA LEU A 104 -10.58 -10.22 -15.71
C LEU A 104 -9.56 -10.81 -14.73
N LEU A 105 -10.02 -11.48 -13.68
CA LEU A 105 -9.17 -12.02 -12.62
C LEU A 105 -9.83 -13.25 -11.97
N ASP A 106 -9.09 -14.34 -11.84
CA ASP A 106 -9.53 -15.51 -11.07
C ASP A 106 -9.59 -15.14 -9.58
N GLU A 107 -10.70 -15.46 -8.91
CA GLU A 107 -10.84 -15.28 -7.46
C GLU A 107 -10.67 -16.61 -6.74
N HIS A 108 -9.81 -16.63 -5.73
CA HIS A 108 -9.48 -17.83 -4.98
C HIS A 108 -10.05 -17.75 -3.57
N PHE A 109 -10.70 -18.81 -3.09
CA PHE A 109 -11.21 -18.86 -1.72
C PHE A 109 -10.66 -20.05 -0.95
N GLU A 110 -10.33 -19.84 0.33
CA GLU A 110 -9.99 -20.89 1.29
C GLU A 110 -11.05 -20.94 2.40
N TYR A 111 -11.61 -22.12 2.58
CA TYR A 111 -12.57 -22.41 3.63
C TYR A 111 -11.89 -23.24 4.69
N ASP A 112 -11.73 -22.70 5.90
CA ASP A 112 -11.34 -23.49 7.06
C ASP A 112 -12.59 -24.13 7.66
N LEU A 113 -12.57 -25.44 7.85
CA LEU A 113 -13.67 -26.20 8.43
C LEU A 113 -13.24 -26.94 9.69
N ARG A 114 -14.19 -27.08 10.61
CA ARG A 114 -14.09 -27.90 11.82
C ARG A 114 -15.24 -28.90 11.88
N ARG A 115 -14.94 -30.13 12.30
CA ARG A 115 -15.94 -31.18 12.53
C ARG A 115 -16.59 -30.97 13.91
N LEU A 116 -17.91 -30.82 13.94
CA LEU A 116 -18.75 -30.73 15.14
C LEU A 116 -19.88 -31.76 15.05
N ASP A 117 -19.99 -32.66 16.03
CA ASP A 117 -21.07 -33.67 16.12
C ASP A 117 -21.35 -34.42 14.79
N ASP A 118 -20.27 -34.89 14.14
CA ASP A 118 -20.29 -35.58 12.83
C ASP A 118 -20.69 -34.71 11.61
N ASP A 119 -20.71 -33.39 11.75
CA ASP A 119 -20.97 -32.42 10.68
C ASP A 119 -19.77 -31.48 10.47
N TRP A 120 -19.46 -31.13 9.24
CA TRP A 120 -18.43 -30.11 8.96
C TRP A 120 -19.06 -28.74 8.98
N ARG A 121 -18.40 -27.81 9.68
CA ARG A 121 -18.82 -26.42 9.81
C ARG A 121 -17.69 -25.49 9.41
N ILE A 122 -18.02 -24.45 8.67
CA ILE A 122 -17.06 -23.45 8.19
C ILE A 122 -16.70 -22.53 9.37
N GLU A 123 -15.43 -22.49 9.73
CA GLU A 123 -14.89 -21.61 10.76
C GLU A 123 -14.57 -20.24 10.16
N ARG A 124 -14.03 -20.22 8.94
CA ARG A 124 -13.57 -19.01 8.27
C ARG A 124 -13.61 -19.19 6.75
N VAL A 125 -13.87 -18.10 6.03
CA VAL A 125 -13.66 -17.96 4.59
C VAL A 125 -12.62 -16.88 4.39
N VAL A 126 -11.62 -17.13 3.55
CA VAL A 126 -10.59 -16.17 3.16
C VAL A 126 -10.59 -16.07 1.65
N GLU A 127 -10.62 -14.84 1.15
CA GLU A 127 -10.49 -14.52 -0.27
C GLU A 127 -9.03 -14.17 -0.57
N TYR A 128 -8.57 -14.57 -1.75
CA TYR A 128 -7.25 -14.26 -2.30
C TYR A 128 -7.41 -13.80 -3.74
N LEU A 129 -6.67 -12.75 -4.10
CA LEU A 129 -6.59 -12.25 -5.48
C LEU A 129 -5.64 -13.07 -6.37
N ASP A 130 -4.74 -13.82 -5.75
CA ASP A 130 -3.79 -14.73 -6.39
C ASP A 130 -3.96 -16.15 -5.82
N ASP A 131 -3.36 -17.16 -6.46
CA ASP A 131 -3.38 -18.52 -5.92
C ASP A 131 -2.70 -18.54 -4.52
N PRO A 132 -3.39 -19.00 -3.46
CA PRO A 132 -2.85 -18.96 -2.11
C PRO A 132 -1.60 -19.84 -1.91
N ASP A 133 -1.38 -20.84 -2.78
CA ASP A 133 -0.21 -21.70 -2.78
C ASP A 133 0.97 -21.14 -3.61
N ASP A 134 0.76 -20.06 -4.38
CA ASP A 134 1.83 -19.43 -5.14
C ASP A 134 2.80 -18.65 -4.24
N PRO A 135 4.10 -18.61 -4.61
CA PRO A 135 5.09 -17.82 -3.90
C PRO A 135 4.80 -16.32 -4.07
N ILE A 136 4.92 -15.54 -2.99
CA ILE A 136 4.72 -14.06 -3.08
C ILE A 136 5.74 -13.38 -3.97
N LEU A 137 6.90 -14.00 -4.16
CA LEU A 137 7.92 -13.58 -5.08
C LEU A 137 8.34 -14.80 -5.90
N PRO A 138 8.03 -14.85 -7.20
CA PRO A 138 8.39 -15.98 -8.05
C PRO A 138 9.88 -16.32 -7.93
N PRO A 139 10.28 -17.62 -7.93
CA PRO A 139 11.67 -18.01 -7.68
C PRO A 139 12.69 -17.42 -8.66
N GLU A 140 12.25 -17.06 -9.87
CA GLU A 140 13.08 -16.35 -10.85
C GLU A 140 13.21 -14.86 -10.53
N ALA A 141 12.10 -14.17 -10.24
CA ALA A 141 12.11 -12.79 -9.78
C ALA A 141 12.99 -12.62 -8.53
N LEU A 142 12.88 -13.52 -7.55
CA LEU A 142 13.76 -13.52 -6.38
C LEU A 142 15.25 -13.67 -6.75
N ARG A 143 15.57 -14.59 -7.67
CA ARG A 143 16.96 -14.81 -8.11
C ARG A 143 17.51 -13.58 -8.82
N ASP A 144 16.72 -12.97 -9.69
CA ASP A 144 17.11 -11.79 -10.46
C ASP A 144 17.23 -10.57 -9.55
N ALA A 145 16.30 -10.38 -8.62
CA ALA A 145 16.35 -9.34 -7.60
C ALA A 145 17.60 -9.44 -6.72
N LEU A 146 17.91 -10.64 -6.20
CA LEU A 146 19.14 -10.87 -5.44
C LEU A 146 20.40 -10.58 -6.27
N ALA A 147 20.41 -10.98 -7.55
CA ALA A 147 21.54 -10.75 -8.46
C ALA A 147 21.70 -9.28 -8.89
N GLY A 148 20.61 -8.50 -8.89
CA GLY A 148 20.60 -7.07 -9.21
C GLY A 148 21.14 -6.18 -8.09
N THR A 149 21.24 -6.68 -6.86
CA THR A 149 21.78 -5.93 -5.72
C THR A 149 23.29 -6.10 -5.58
N SER A 150 23.96 -5.09 -5.02
CA SER A 150 25.40 -5.13 -4.81
C SER A 150 25.83 -4.35 -3.57
N PRO A 151 26.85 -4.83 -2.82
CA PRO A 151 27.45 -4.05 -1.75
C PRO A 151 28.17 -2.80 -2.26
N ASP A 152 28.38 -2.67 -3.59
CA ASP A 152 29.04 -1.55 -4.26
C ASP A 152 28.06 -0.65 -5.06
N ALA A 153 26.76 -0.95 -5.09
CA ALA A 153 25.75 -0.27 -5.93
C ALA A 153 25.64 1.25 -5.66
N PRO A 154 25.89 2.15 -6.63
CA PRO A 154 26.09 3.59 -6.39
C PRO A 154 24.97 4.24 -5.59
N PHE A 155 25.28 5.37 -4.95
CA PHE A 155 24.28 6.18 -4.24
C PHE A 155 23.93 7.40 -5.09
N ALA A 156 22.62 7.65 -5.26
CA ALA A 156 22.14 8.92 -5.77
C ALA A 156 22.51 10.10 -4.86
N ALA A 157 22.50 11.29 -5.46
CA ALA A 157 22.50 12.53 -4.69
C ALA A 157 21.13 12.69 -4.02
N LEU A 158 21.14 13.22 -2.81
CA LEU A 158 19.90 13.54 -2.10
C LEU A 158 19.32 14.81 -2.70
N HIS A 159 18.00 14.87 -2.89
CA HIS A 159 17.36 16.05 -3.46
C HIS A 159 17.53 17.25 -2.51
N PRO A 160 17.68 18.51 -2.98
CA PRO A 160 17.89 19.66 -2.10
C PRO A 160 16.84 19.82 -1.01
N VAL A 161 15.57 19.53 -1.32
CA VAL A 161 14.46 19.58 -0.35
C VAL A 161 14.63 18.51 0.73
N GLU A 162 14.97 17.29 0.34
CA GLU A 162 15.25 16.21 1.28
C GLU A 162 16.49 16.51 2.14
N ALA A 163 17.44 17.30 1.62
CA ALA A 163 18.67 17.62 2.34
C ALA A 163 18.41 18.58 3.51
N GLU A 164 17.26 19.24 3.50
CA GLU A 164 16.77 20.06 4.61
C GLU A 164 16.05 19.22 5.67
N LEU A 165 15.68 17.96 5.37
CA LEU A 165 15.09 17.04 6.34
C LEU A 165 16.15 16.55 7.34
N ASP A 166 15.87 16.76 8.62
CA ASP A 166 16.74 16.28 9.70
C ASP A 166 16.42 14.82 10.05
N HIS A 167 16.74 13.91 9.13
CA HIS A 167 16.51 12.46 9.30
C HIS A 167 17.24 11.89 10.54
N GLY A 168 18.36 12.52 10.96
CA GLY A 168 19.11 12.12 12.16
C GLY A 168 18.35 12.40 13.44
N SER A 169 17.63 13.51 13.51
CA SER A 169 16.84 13.87 14.66
C SER A 169 15.61 12.99 14.91
N LEU A 170 15.18 12.20 13.91
CA LEU A 170 14.01 11.31 14.04
C LEU A 170 14.22 10.22 15.09
N PHE A 171 15.47 9.86 15.40
CA PHE A 171 15.78 8.85 16.41
C PHE A 171 16.48 9.44 17.65
N VAL A 172 16.31 10.74 17.86
CA VAL A 172 16.77 11.44 19.06
C VAL A 172 15.56 11.92 19.86
N PRO A 173 15.35 11.46 21.11
CA PRO A 173 14.22 11.90 21.91
C PRO A 173 14.21 13.42 22.11
N ARG A 174 13.21 14.10 21.53
CA ARG A 174 13.06 15.56 21.54
C ARG A 174 11.59 15.95 21.47
N ASP A 175 11.29 17.20 21.79
CA ASP A 175 9.96 17.75 21.51
C ASP A 175 9.91 18.13 20.03
N VAL A 176 8.80 17.77 19.38
CA VAL A 176 8.46 18.12 18.01
C VAL A 176 7.13 18.87 18.02
N THR A 177 6.97 19.77 17.06
CA THR A 177 5.78 20.60 16.92
C THR A 177 5.21 20.37 15.52
N ASP A 178 3.91 20.13 15.42
CA ASP A 178 3.24 20.05 14.13
C ASP A 178 2.88 21.43 13.56
N GLU A 179 2.28 21.47 12.37
CA GLU A 179 1.83 22.69 11.71
C GLU A 179 0.75 23.45 12.50
N ALA A 180 -0.06 22.73 13.27
CA ALA A 180 -1.09 23.32 14.13
C ALA A 180 -0.51 23.93 15.43
N GLY A 181 0.80 23.76 15.67
CA GLY A 181 1.48 24.21 16.88
C GLY A 181 1.30 23.29 18.08
N GLU A 182 0.74 22.08 17.88
CA GLU A 182 0.68 21.04 18.91
C GLU A 182 2.08 20.46 19.13
N THR A 183 2.42 20.23 20.39
CA THR A 183 3.73 19.67 20.76
C THR A 183 3.58 18.23 21.21
N SER A 184 4.45 17.36 20.71
CA SER A 184 4.57 15.97 21.17
C SER A 184 6.03 15.63 21.40
N ARG A 185 6.27 14.68 22.31
CA ARG A 185 7.63 14.20 22.54
C ARG A 185 7.89 13.01 21.65
N LEU A 186 8.88 13.13 20.76
CA LEU A 186 9.39 12.03 19.97
C LEU A 186 10.02 10.97 20.89
N GLN A 187 9.57 9.73 20.75
CA GLN A 187 10.05 8.59 21.53
C GLN A 187 10.57 7.51 20.60
N VAL A 188 11.75 6.96 20.94
CA VAL A 188 12.34 5.83 20.22
C VAL A 188 12.05 4.55 20.99
N GLN A 189 11.54 3.55 20.29
CA GLN A 189 11.20 2.25 20.86
C GLN A 189 11.87 1.14 20.04
N ARG A 190 12.45 0.17 20.75
CA ARG A 190 12.98 -1.04 20.12
C ARG A 190 11.84 -1.99 19.79
N VAL A 191 11.74 -2.41 18.53
CA VAL A 191 10.79 -3.42 18.07
C VAL A 191 11.36 -4.82 18.31
N GLY A 192 12.62 -5.04 17.92
CA GLY A 192 13.28 -6.33 18.09
C GLY A 192 14.53 -6.48 17.23
N THR A 193 14.83 -7.71 16.81
CA THR A 193 16.02 -8.04 16.03
C THR A 193 15.71 -9.19 15.07
N PHE A 194 16.14 -9.07 13.82
CA PHE A 194 16.06 -10.15 12.83
C PHE A 194 17.44 -10.44 12.23
N ARG A 195 17.59 -11.65 11.69
CA ARG A 195 18.80 -12.07 10.98
C ARG A 195 18.65 -11.72 9.50
N CYS A 196 19.49 -10.83 8.99
CA CYS A 196 19.67 -10.63 7.55
C CYS A 196 20.84 -11.50 7.09
N ALA A 197 20.53 -12.67 6.54
CA ALA A 197 21.50 -13.65 6.10
C ALA A 197 22.03 -13.36 4.69
N SER A 198 21.18 -12.81 3.80
CA SER A 198 21.58 -12.50 2.43
C SER A 198 22.35 -11.19 2.31
N GLY A 199 22.10 -10.24 3.22
CA GLY A 199 22.56 -8.85 3.08
C GLY A 199 21.66 -8.00 2.16
N VAL A 200 20.58 -8.56 1.62
CA VAL A 200 19.66 -7.86 0.73
C VAL A 200 18.40 -7.51 1.49
N LEU A 201 18.21 -6.22 1.76
CA LEU A 201 17.02 -5.70 2.43
C LEU A 201 15.98 -5.27 1.40
N ALA A 202 14.72 -5.53 1.70
CA ALA A 202 13.58 -5.01 0.94
C ALA A 202 12.61 -4.29 1.88
N ALA A 203 11.93 -3.28 1.36
CA ALA A 203 10.84 -2.58 2.04
C ALA A 203 9.62 -2.50 1.12
N PHE A 204 8.46 -2.89 1.63
CA PHE A 204 7.22 -2.99 0.87
C PHE A 204 6.00 -2.96 1.78
N ASP A 205 4.81 -2.75 1.22
CA ASP A 205 3.55 -2.92 1.92
C ASP A 205 3.21 -4.42 2.06
N LEU A 206 3.04 -4.92 3.27
CA LEU A 206 2.73 -6.34 3.51
C LEU A 206 1.38 -6.78 2.91
N GLY A 207 0.45 -5.87 2.67
CA GLY A 207 -0.84 -6.14 2.06
C GLY A 207 -0.81 -6.24 0.53
N TYR A 208 0.30 -5.85 -0.12
CA TYR A 208 0.40 -5.80 -1.58
C TYR A 208 1.59 -6.63 -2.11
N PRO A 209 1.54 -7.15 -3.35
CA PRO A 209 2.63 -7.96 -3.93
C PRO A 209 3.83 -7.16 -4.47
N ASP A 210 3.85 -5.82 -4.36
CA ASP A 210 4.94 -5.00 -4.90
C ASP A 210 6.19 -5.04 -4.00
N ILE A 211 7.09 -5.99 -4.27
CA ILE A 211 8.28 -6.27 -3.46
C ILE A 211 9.55 -5.91 -4.22
N SER A 212 10.14 -4.77 -3.87
CA SER A 212 11.39 -4.29 -4.45
C SER A 212 12.52 -4.22 -3.40
N PRO A 213 13.70 -4.85 -3.63
CA PRO A 213 14.83 -4.66 -2.73
C PRO A 213 15.53 -3.32 -2.96
N PHE A 214 16.29 -2.89 -1.95
CA PHE A 214 17.25 -1.80 -2.14
C PHE A 214 18.45 -2.26 -2.97
N MET A 215 18.95 -1.42 -3.87
CA MET A 215 20.09 -1.73 -4.73
C MET A 215 21.36 -2.02 -3.93
N ARG A 216 21.55 -1.30 -2.82
CA ARG A 216 22.72 -1.44 -1.94
C ARG A 216 22.52 -2.60 -0.97
N ALA A 217 23.34 -3.62 -1.11
CA ALA A 217 23.42 -4.71 -0.13
C ALA A 217 24.23 -4.28 1.12
N VAL A 218 23.85 -4.84 2.26
CA VAL A 218 24.51 -4.67 3.56
C VAL A 218 25.28 -5.94 3.94
N PRO A 219 26.26 -5.88 4.86
CA PRO A 219 26.87 -7.10 5.38
C PRO A 219 25.83 -8.05 6.00
N PRO A 220 25.94 -9.37 5.83
CA PRO A 220 25.07 -10.29 6.58
C PRO A 220 25.23 -10.12 8.10
N GLY A 221 24.12 -10.00 8.83
CA GLY A 221 24.14 -9.52 10.21
C GLY A 221 22.85 -9.78 10.98
N ASP A 222 22.92 -9.57 12.30
CA ASP A 222 21.74 -9.46 13.15
C ASP A 222 21.46 -7.98 13.37
N TYR A 223 20.28 -7.53 12.96
CA TYR A 223 19.96 -6.11 12.92
C TYR A 223 18.78 -5.76 13.79
N ALA A 224 18.97 -4.71 14.59
CA ALA A 224 17.91 -4.18 15.42
C ALA A 224 16.95 -3.34 14.59
N VAL A 225 15.66 -3.45 14.91
CA VAL A 225 14.63 -2.56 14.36
C VAL A 225 14.11 -1.67 15.49
N GLU A 226 14.00 -0.38 15.19
CA GLU A 226 13.50 0.63 16.11
C GLU A 226 12.49 1.53 15.39
N THR A 227 11.50 2.02 16.12
CA THR A 227 10.55 3.02 15.64
C THR A 227 10.71 4.31 16.40
N ALA A 228 10.48 5.42 15.71
CA ALA A 228 10.26 6.73 16.29
C ALA A 228 8.75 6.98 16.33
N THR A 229 8.22 7.49 17.44
CA THR A 229 6.79 7.77 17.62
C THR A 229 6.57 9.17 18.15
N ALA A 230 5.59 9.87 17.60
CA ALA A 230 5.12 11.19 18.05
C ALA A 230 3.63 11.32 17.71
N PHE A 231 2.89 12.17 18.43
CA PHE A 231 1.45 12.39 18.17
C PHE A 231 0.59 11.11 18.13
N GLY A 232 1.01 10.06 18.86
CA GLY A 232 0.34 8.76 18.83
C GLY A 232 0.49 7.98 17.52
N ARG A 233 1.45 8.34 16.67
CA ARG A 233 1.74 7.72 15.37
C ARG A 233 3.21 7.33 15.25
N ASN A 234 3.52 6.43 14.33
CA ASN A 234 4.91 6.17 13.96
C ASN A 234 5.41 7.32 13.06
N ALA A 235 6.51 7.95 13.44
CA ALA A 235 7.18 8.99 12.66
C ALA A 235 8.21 8.41 11.68
N ALA A 236 8.86 7.30 12.05
CA ALA A 236 9.81 6.60 11.21
C ALA A 236 10.08 5.19 11.75
N VAL A 237 10.64 4.33 10.90
CA VAL A 237 11.25 3.04 11.29
C VAL A 237 12.70 3.01 10.82
N ARG A 238 13.60 2.40 11.61
CA ARG A 238 14.98 2.16 11.20
C ARG A 238 15.46 0.73 11.43
N VAL A 239 16.39 0.32 10.58
CA VAL A 239 17.24 -0.85 10.79
C VAL A 239 18.63 -0.36 11.18
N VAL A 240 19.11 -0.74 12.36
CA VAL A 240 20.45 -0.37 12.86
C VAL A 240 21.46 -1.40 12.36
N LEU A 241 22.32 -0.97 11.43
CA LEU A 241 23.32 -1.80 10.76
C LEU A 241 24.68 -1.79 11.47
N GLY A 242 24.97 -0.72 12.21
CA GLY A 242 26.23 -0.54 12.92
C GLY A 242 26.11 0.43 14.10
N PRO A 243 27.16 0.56 14.92
CA PRO A 243 27.13 1.37 16.15
C PRO A 243 27.39 2.88 15.95
N GLY A 244 27.66 3.32 14.71
CA GLY A 244 27.99 4.73 14.42
C GLY A 244 26.75 5.61 14.32
N GLU A 245 26.94 6.90 14.58
CA GLU A 245 25.88 7.91 14.42
C GLU A 245 25.82 8.36 12.95
N PRO A 246 24.64 8.38 12.32
CA PRO A 246 24.47 8.90 10.97
C PRO A 246 24.70 10.42 10.91
N ILE A 247 25.68 10.87 10.13
CA ILE A 247 25.95 12.30 9.89
C ILE A 247 25.79 12.71 8.42
N ALA A 248 25.60 11.74 7.53
CA ALA A 248 25.34 11.95 6.13
C ALA A 248 24.28 10.98 5.63
N TRP A 249 23.50 11.41 4.65
CA TRP A 249 22.34 10.69 4.15
C TRP A 249 22.38 10.56 2.64
N ARG A 250 21.87 9.43 2.15
CA ARG A 250 21.67 9.17 0.72
C ARG A 250 20.32 8.49 0.52
N PRO A 251 19.64 8.70 -0.61
CA PRO A 251 18.47 7.91 -0.98
C PRO A 251 18.79 6.41 -0.94
N ALA A 252 17.89 5.62 -0.36
CA ALA A 252 17.95 4.17 -0.45
C ALA A 252 17.23 3.71 -1.72
N GLU A 253 17.91 3.86 -2.85
CA GLU A 253 17.37 3.48 -4.16
C GLU A 253 16.97 2.01 -4.19
N ARG A 254 15.79 1.75 -4.74
CA ARG A 254 15.22 0.43 -4.99
C ARG A 254 15.60 -0.06 -6.38
N LEU A 255 15.55 -1.38 -6.59
CA LEU A 255 15.94 -1.99 -7.86
C LEU A 255 15.04 -1.54 -9.03
N GLU A 256 13.76 -1.27 -8.75
CA GLU A 256 12.80 -0.77 -9.74
C GLU A 256 12.81 0.76 -9.89
N GLY A 257 13.68 1.44 -9.17
CA GLY A 257 13.85 2.90 -9.23
C GLY A 257 13.24 3.64 -8.04
N GLY A 258 13.73 4.87 -7.85
CA GLY A 258 13.38 5.74 -6.74
C GLY A 258 13.74 5.14 -5.37
N HIS A 259 13.36 5.83 -4.31
CA HIS A 259 13.56 5.41 -2.91
C HIS A 259 12.29 5.55 -2.07
N GLY A 260 11.15 5.83 -2.69
CA GLY A 260 9.83 5.80 -2.04
C GLY A 260 9.33 4.37 -1.88
N VAL A 261 8.72 4.06 -0.74
CA VAL A 261 8.02 2.81 -0.47
C VAL A 261 6.54 3.09 -0.56
N GLY A 262 5.86 2.51 -1.56
CA GLY A 262 4.41 2.60 -1.71
C GLY A 262 3.69 1.86 -0.58
N VAL A 263 2.64 2.47 -0.06
CA VAL A 263 1.81 1.98 1.04
C VAL A 263 0.34 2.19 0.69
N ASP A 264 -0.44 1.13 0.81
CA ASP A 264 -1.88 1.05 0.48
C ASP A 264 -2.69 0.30 1.56
N ALA A 265 -2.01 -0.48 2.40
CA ALA A 265 -2.53 -1.16 3.56
C ALA A 265 -1.97 -0.55 4.86
N GLY A 266 -1.55 0.72 4.82
CA GLY A 266 -1.11 1.49 5.98
C GLY A 266 0.09 0.91 6.75
N ASN A 267 0.99 0.16 6.10
CA ASN A 267 2.15 -0.44 6.75
C ASN A 267 3.38 -0.54 5.84
N VAL A 268 4.57 -0.62 6.47
CA VAL A 268 5.82 -0.96 5.80
C VAL A 268 6.45 -2.15 6.50
N ALA A 269 6.70 -3.22 5.73
CA ALA A 269 7.53 -4.34 6.12
C ALA A 269 8.97 -4.16 5.62
N ILE A 270 9.96 -4.32 6.51
CA ILE A 270 11.39 -4.36 6.15
C ILE A 270 11.94 -5.75 6.48
N VAL A 271 12.47 -6.45 5.48
CA VAL A 271 12.84 -7.88 5.59
C VAL A 271 14.19 -8.19 4.92
N ASP A 272 14.75 -9.36 5.26
CA ASP A 272 15.74 -10.04 4.41
C ASP A 272 15.01 -10.63 3.19
N LEU A 273 15.32 -10.14 1.98
CA LEU A 273 14.66 -10.55 0.73
C LEU A 273 14.73 -12.07 0.52
N ALA A 274 15.87 -12.70 0.83
CA ALA A 274 16.04 -14.14 0.62
C ALA A 274 15.12 -14.98 1.51
N ALA A 275 14.66 -14.44 2.63
CA ALA A 275 13.72 -15.12 3.52
C ALA A 275 12.31 -15.24 2.92
N LEU A 276 12.00 -14.49 1.85
CA LEU A 276 10.72 -14.56 1.15
C LEU A 276 10.62 -15.74 0.19
N GLY A 277 11.73 -16.43 -0.13
CA GLY A 277 11.76 -17.46 -1.17
C GLY A 277 10.93 -18.73 -0.90
N SER A 278 10.40 -18.89 0.30
CA SER A 278 9.44 -19.96 0.64
C SER A 278 8.09 -19.44 1.13
N VAL A 279 7.86 -18.12 1.08
CA VAL A 279 6.64 -17.50 1.60
C VAL A 279 5.60 -17.53 0.49
N THR A 280 4.43 -18.11 0.78
CA THR A 280 3.30 -18.10 -0.18
C THR A 280 2.36 -16.94 0.07
N VAL A 281 1.49 -16.64 -0.89
CA VAL A 281 0.40 -15.66 -0.74
C VAL A 281 -0.39 -15.92 0.54
N ARG A 282 -0.73 -17.18 0.83
CA ARG A 282 -1.38 -17.57 2.09
C ARG A 282 -0.57 -17.19 3.34
N ASP A 283 0.73 -17.40 3.33
CA ASP A 283 1.58 -17.07 4.47
C ASP A 283 1.60 -15.56 4.73
N ARG A 284 1.67 -14.74 3.66
CA ARG A 284 1.56 -13.28 3.72
C ARG A 284 0.22 -12.84 4.30
N GLU A 285 -0.88 -13.31 3.75
CA GLU A 285 -2.22 -12.94 4.25
C GLU A 285 -2.42 -13.33 5.70
N ARG A 286 -1.92 -14.49 6.12
CA ARG A 286 -2.00 -14.92 7.53
C ARG A 286 -1.14 -14.05 8.45
N ALA A 287 -0.02 -13.52 7.96
CA ALA A 287 0.80 -12.57 8.70
C ALA A 287 0.16 -11.17 8.76
N PHE A 288 -0.51 -10.74 7.70
CA PHE A 288 -1.15 -9.42 7.58
C PHE A 288 -2.49 -9.32 8.30
N ALA A 289 -3.36 -10.32 8.19
CA ALA A 289 -4.72 -10.31 8.75
C ALA A 289 -4.83 -9.84 10.23
N PRO A 290 -3.99 -10.28 11.19
CA PRO A 290 -4.06 -9.77 12.56
C PRO A 290 -3.63 -8.29 12.68
N LEU A 291 -2.80 -7.79 11.77
CA LEU A 291 -2.34 -6.40 11.75
C LEU A 291 -3.44 -5.47 11.24
N ALA A 292 -4.17 -5.89 10.19
CA ALA A 292 -5.26 -5.13 9.59
C ALA A 292 -6.38 -4.74 10.57
N VAL A 293 -6.52 -5.47 11.68
CA VAL A 293 -7.52 -5.21 12.75
C VAL A 293 -6.89 -4.70 14.05
N THR A 294 -5.57 -4.53 14.09
CA THR A 294 -4.88 -4.03 15.29
C THR A 294 -5.08 -2.52 15.39
N GLN A 295 -5.51 -2.03 16.55
CA GLN A 295 -5.56 -0.59 16.82
C GLN A 295 -4.14 -0.03 17.02
N GLY A 296 -3.81 1.03 16.28
CA GLY A 296 -2.47 1.62 16.21
C GLY A 296 -2.02 2.45 17.42
N PRO A 297 -0.75 2.94 17.40
CA PRO A 297 0.29 2.61 16.45
C PRO A 297 0.92 1.24 16.74
N PHE A 298 1.09 0.37 15.73
CA PHE A 298 1.77 -0.92 15.89
C PHE A 298 3.16 -0.97 15.22
N ALA A 299 4.01 -1.82 15.80
CA ALA A 299 5.31 -2.21 15.27
C ALA A 299 5.65 -3.61 15.80
N ARG A 300 5.91 -4.57 14.93
CA ARG A 300 6.11 -5.97 15.31
C ARG A 300 7.23 -6.62 14.49
N MET A 301 7.89 -7.60 15.10
CA MET A 301 8.77 -8.49 14.36
C MET A 301 7.93 -9.39 13.47
N LEU A 302 8.32 -9.53 12.20
CA LEU A 302 7.55 -10.24 11.17
C LEU A 302 8.03 -11.69 11.04
N THR A 303 7.07 -12.62 11.03
CA THR A 303 7.27 -14.07 10.85
C THR A 303 6.22 -14.63 9.92
N PHE A 304 6.61 -15.55 9.03
CA PHE A 304 5.68 -16.30 8.17
C PHE A 304 5.57 -17.74 8.65
N GLY A 305 4.77 -17.99 9.70
CA GLY A 305 4.53 -19.32 10.26
C GLY A 305 5.66 -19.96 11.09
N GLY A 306 6.87 -19.38 11.06
CA GLY A 306 8.01 -19.79 11.90
C GLY A 306 8.20 -18.95 13.17
N GLU A 307 9.10 -19.36 14.05
CA GLU A 307 9.43 -18.60 15.28
C GLU A 307 10.52 -17.54 15.06
N THR A 308 11.26 -17.61 13.95
CA THR A 308 12.40 -16.71 13.69
C THR A 308 11.94 -15.52 12.87
N PRO A 309 12.10 -14.28 13.37
CA PRO A 309 11.79 -13.09 12.59
C PRO A 309 12.64 -12.96 11.34
N VAL A 310 11.99 -12.64 10.22
CA VAL A 310 12.65 -12.36 8.92
C VAL A 310 12.80 -10.86 8.66
N GLY A 311 12.19 -10.05 9.53
CA GLY A 311 12.11 -8.61 9.39
C GLY A 311 11.19 -8.02 10.45
N ALA A 312 10.69 -6.82 10.18
CA ALA A 312 9.67 -6.16 11.00
C ALA A 312 8.63 -5.49 10.11
N VAL A 313 7.44 -5.30 10.66
CA VAL A 313 6.33 -4.58 10.04
C VAL A 313 5.86 -3.48 10.98
N VAL A 314 5.65 -2.29 10.43
CA VAL A 314 5.34 -1.07 11.17
C VAL A 314 4.21 -0.35 10.47
N GLU A 315 3.20 0.06 11.24
CA GLU A 315 2.11 0.91 10.74
C GLU A 315 2.68 2.25 10.26
N SER A 316 2.29 2.69 9.07
CA SER A 316 2.70 3.99 8.55
C SER A 316 2.05 5.12 9.35
N GLY A 317 2.70 6.29 9.40
CA GLY A 317 2.23 7.41 10.22
C GLY A 317 0.90 7.99 9.76
N TRP A 318 0.74 8.21 8.45
CA TRP A 318 -0.43 8.86 7.85
C TRP A 318 -1.41 7.90 7.15
N GLY A 319 -1.07 6.61 7.07
CA GLY A 319 -1.80 5.64 6.24
C GLY A 319 -1.16 5.50 4.87
N ASP A 320 -1.97 5.52 3.83
CA ASP A 320 -1.54 5.24 2.46
C ASP A 320 -0.70 6.40 1.88
N GLY A 321 0.19 6.08 0.94
CA GLY A 321 1.10 7.05 0.32
C GLY A 321 2.45 6.45 -0.08
N SER A 322 3.42 7.32 -0.38
CA SER A 322 4.80 6.95 -0.68
C SER A 322 5.75 7.51 0.38
N TYR A 323 6.52 6.64 1.03
CA TYR A 323 7.41 7.00 2.14
C TYR A 323 8.87 6.77 1.81
N PHE A 324 9.70 7.78 1.98
CA PHE A 324 11.08 7.73 1.50
C PHE A 324 12.01 6.95 2.42
N ALA A 325 12.86 6.15 1.80
CA ALA A 325 13.89 5.37 2.45
C ALA A 325 15.27 6.00 2.26
N PHE A 326 16.08 6.01 3.32
CA PHE A 326 17.40 6.64 3.34
C PHE A 326 18.46 5.77 4.01
N TRP A 327 19.67 5.79 3.44
CA TRP A 327 20.88 5.24 4.01
C TRP A 327 21.59 6.29 4.86
N GLY A 328 21.89 5.95 6.11
CA GLY A 328 22.66 6.78 7.04
C GLY A 328 24.12 6.33 7.12
N PHE A 329 25.04 7.29 6.97
CA PHE A 329 26.49 7.07 7.01
C PHE A 329 27.13 7.79 8.19
N ASP A 330 28.08 7.14 8.84
CA ASP A 330 28.85 7.74 9.92
C ASP A 330 30.01 8.62 9.41
N GLU A 331 30.77 9.20 10.35
CA GLU A 331 31.92 10.07 10.06
C GLU A 331 33.05 9.40 9.26
N THR A 332 33.10 8.06 9.26
CA THR A 332 34.08 7.28 8.51
C THR A 332 33.58 6.94 7.11
N GLY A 333 32.32 7.27 6.81
CA GLY A 333 31.63 6.87 5.59
C GLY A 333 31.09 5.44 5.63
N ALA A 334 31.03 4.81 6.82
CA ALA A 334 30.44 3.49 6.95
C ALA A 334 28.91 3.59 6.99
N LEU A 335 28.23 2.66 6.30
CA LEU A 335 26.79 2.52 6.32
C LEU A 335 26.34 1.98 7.69
N VAL A 336 25.55 2.74 8.44
CA VAL A 336 25.21 2.42 9.83
C VAL A 336 23.71 2.24 10.08
N GLN A 337 22.85 2.72 9.17
CA GLN A 337 21.40 2.47 9.27
C GLN A 337 20.65 2.62 7.95
N LEU A 338 19.50 1.98 7.89
CA LEU A 338 18.40 2.25 6.95
C LEU A 338 17.28 2.95 7.72
N VAL A 339 16.67 3.98 7.16
CA VAL A 339 15.48 4.63 7.71
C VAL A 339 14.39 4.65 6.64
N VAL A 340 13.14 4.40 7.03
CA VAL A 340 11.95 4.80 6.27
C VAL A 340 11.27 5.91 7.07
N ASP A 341 11.17 7.09 6.47
CA ASP A 341 10.60 8.29 7.07
C ASP A 341 9.10 8.36 6.75
N PHE A 342 8.24 8.38 7.78
CA PHE A 342 6.80 8.51 7.59
C PHE A 342 6.33 9.97 7.50
N MET A 343 7.27 10.91 7.39
CA MET A 343 7.02 12.33 7.13
C MET A 343 6.14 13.01 8.19
N LEU A 344 6.18 12.51 9.43
CA LEU A 344 5.36 13.03 10.54
C LEU A 344 6.04 14.18 11.29
N ALA A 345 7.37 14.12 11.43
CA ALA A 345 8.16 15.10 12.19
C ALA A 345 8.91 16.08 11.29
N ALA A 346 8.82 15.90 9.98
CA ALA A 346 9.16 16.92 9.01
C ALA A 346 8.02 17.94 9.01
N THR A 347 8.25 19.13 9.56
CA THR A 347 7.59 20.31 9.00
C THR A 347 8.18 20.45 7.60
N MET A 348 7.58 19.83 6.59
CA MET A 348 7.77 20.35 5.26
C MET A 348 7.06 21.69 5.26
N ASP A 349 7.79 22.78 5.03
CA ASP A 349 7.12 23.99 4.59
C ASP A 349 6.26 23.58 3.37
N ASP A 350 4.98 24.01 3.31
CA ASP A 350 4.08 23.74 2.19
C ASP A 350 4.88 23.89 0.88
N PRO A 351 4.84 22.90 -0.03
CA PRO A 351 5.60 22.99 -1.27
C PRO A 351 5.23 24.29 -1.98
N GLU A 352 6.23 25.16 -2.18
CA GLU A 352 6.01 26.40 -2.91
C GLU A 352 5.61 26.03 -4.35
N PRO A 353 4.44 26.48 -4.84
CA PRO A 353 4.02 26.17 -6.20
C PRO A 353 4.99 26.77 -7.21
N ILE A 354 5.31 26.00 -8.25
CA ILE A 354 6.14 26.45 -9.36
C ILE A 354 5.21 27.05 -10.42
N ASP A 355 5.28 28.38 -10.58
CA ASP A 355 4.52 29.09 -11.60
C ASP A 355 5.35 29.28 -12.88
N LEU A 356 5.00 28.55 -13.93
CA LEU A 356 5.60 28.67 -15.25
C LEU A 356 4.73 29.58 -16.15
N PRO A 357 5.27 30.69 -16.67
CA PRO A 357 4.56 31.51 -17.65
C PRO A 357 4.19 30.70 -18.89
N TRP A 358 3.00 30.94 -19.45
CA TRP A 358 2.57 30.26 -20.67
C TRP A 358 3.61 30.39 -21.80
N GLY A 359 4.12 29.26 -22.28
CA GLY A 359 5.17 29.18 -23.32
C GLY A 359 6.61 29.20 -22.78
N ALA A 360 6.83 29.20 -21.46
CA ALA A 360 8.16 29.11 -20.86
C ALA A 360 8.75 27.67 -20.86
N PHE A 361 7.97 26.70 -21.32
CA PHE A 361 8.24 25.26 -21.29
C PHE A 361 8.62 24.69 -22.66
N ASP A 362 9.01 25.54 -23.62
CA ASP A 362 9.60 25.13 -24.89
C ASP A 362 11.08 24.68 -24.71
N ASP A 363 11.35 23.82 -23.70
CA ASP A 363 12.64 23.22 -23.26
C ASP A 363 13.31 23.93 -22.05
N PRO A 364 12.91 23.58 -20.80
CA PRO A 364 13.91 23.00 -19.90
C PRO A 364 13.36 21.94 -18.91
N THR A 365 14.19 20.94 -18.59
CA THR A 365 14.12 20.21 -17.30
C THR A 365 14.14 21.23 -16.16
N LEU A 366 13.21 21.15 -15.21
CA LEU A 366 13.20 22.04 -14.05
C LEU A 366 14.44 21.75 -13.19
N GLU A 367 15.34 22.71 -13.00
CA GLU A 367 16.56 22.50 -12.19
C GLU A 367 16.19 21.99 -10.79
N GLY A 368 16.63 20.77 -10.46
CA GLY A 368 16.35 20.10 -9.19
C GLY A 368 15.42 18.90 -9.33
N TRP A 369 14.48 18.93 -10.27
CA TRP A 369 13.45 17.90 -10.43
C TRP A 369 13.67 17.08 -11.70
N SER A 370 13.18 15.85 -11.71
CA SER A 370 13.21 14.99 -12.89
C SER A 370 11.98 15.22 -13.78
N LEU A 371 11.37 16.41 -13.70
CA LEU A 371 10.14 16.79 -14.38
C LEU A 371 10.40 17.51 -15.70
N THR A 372 9.69 17.12 -16.75
CA THR A 372 9.65 17.86 -18.03
C THR A 372 8.22 18.28 -18.34
N VAL A 373 8.02 19.57 -18.65
CA VAL A 373 6.72 20.12 -19.05
C VAL A 373 6.84 20.66 -20.47
N GLY A 374 5.86 20.35 -21.32
CA GLY A 374 5.88 20.73 -22.73
C GLY A 374 4.49 20.84 -23.36
N LEU A 375 4.48 21.12 -24.66
CA LEU A 375 3.25 21.19 -25.45
C LEU A 375 3.35 20.27 -26.66
N GLU A 376 2.35 19.41 -26.85
CA GLU A 376 2.35 18.45 -27.97
C GLU A 376 0.98 18.37 -28.68
N GLY A 377 1.01 17.90 -29.94
CA GLY A 377 -0.19 17.44 -30.65
C GLY A 377 -1.04 18.50 -31.38
N SER A 378 -2.10 18.00 -32.02
CA SER A 378 -3.18 18.79 -32.63
C SER A 378 -4.52 18.04 -32.42
N PRO A 379 -5.42 18.50 -31.52
CA PRO A 379 -5.34 19.74 -30.73
C PRO A 379 -4.15 19.76 -29.75
N LEU A 380 -3.70 20.97 -29.42
CA LEU A 380 -2.57 21.19 -28.53
C LEU A 380 -2.91 20.72 -27.11
N ARG A 381 -2.00 19.98 -26.46
CA ARG A 381 -2.10 19.48 -25.09
C ARG A 381 -0.90 19.95 -24.25
N LEU A 382 -1.10 20.06 -22.94
CA LEU A 382 -0.02 20.20 -21.97
C LEU A 382 0.47 18.79 -21.62
N VAL A 383 1.77 18.56 -21.74
CA VAL A 383 2.39 17.26 -21.42
C VAL A 383 3.29 17.44 -20.22
N VAL A 384 3.14 16.56 -19.23
CA VAL A 384 3.99 16.51 -18.04
C VAL A 384 4.57 15.11 -17.92
N ASP A 385 5.89 15.03 -18.01
CA ASP A 385 6.69 13.81 -17.81
C ASP A 385 7.25 13.82 -16.39
N ASP A 386 6.76 12.91 -15.56
CA ASP A 386 7.07 12.76 -14.14
C ASP A 386 7.50 11.32 -13.81
N PRO A 387 8.71 10.89 -14.24
CA PRO A 387 9.15 9.50 -14.15
C PRO A 387 9.37 9.02 -12.70
N HIS A 388 9.25 9.91 -11.72
CA HIS A 388 9.52 9.61 -10.31
C HIS A 388 8.34 9.95 -9.39
N ASN A 389 7.16 10.27 -9.95
CA ASN A 389 5.96 10.65 -9.19
C ASN A 389 6.25 11.80 -8.20
N GLU A 390 7.02 12.79 -8.66
CA GLU A 390 7.45 13.95 -7.90
C GLU A 390 6.35 15.03 -7.84
N LEU A 391 5.27 14.94 -8.62
CA LEU A 391 4.21 15.93 -8.74
C LEU A 391 2.92 15.53 -8.02
N ALA A 392 2.35 16.44 -7.23
CA ALA A 392 1.07 16.27 -6.56
C ALA A 392 -0.11 16.90 -7.32
N GLU A 393 0.10 18.05 -7.95
CA GLU A 393 -0.98 18.75 -8.66
C GLU A 393 -0.45 19.54 -9.87
N VAL A 394 -1.28 19.63 -10.92
CA VAL A 394 -1.12 20.56 -12.04
C VAL A 394 -2.33 21.49 -12.09
N ALA A 395 -2.10 22.80 -12.10
CA ALA A 395 -3.15 23.78 -12.29
C ALA A 395 -2.85 24.73 -13.45
N LEU A 396 -3.89 25.17 -14.14
CA LEU A 396 -3.82 26.18 -15.19
C LEU A 396 -4.51 27.46 -14.71
N LEU A 397 -3.75 28.55 -14.61
CA LEU A 397 -4.23 29.84 -14.10
C LEU A 397 -4.23 30.90 -15.19
N ASP A 398 -5.17 31.83 -15.13
CA ASP A 398 -5.22 32.97 -16.03
C ASP A 398 -4.29 34.13 -15.58
N ALA A 399 -4.32 35.25 -16.30
CA ALA A 399 -3.48 36.41 -15.99
C ALA A 399 -3.82 37.12 -14.65
N ALA A 400 -4.99 36.83 -14.06
CA ALA A 400 -5.36 37.27 -12.72
C ALA A 400 -4.94 36.27 -11.62
N GLY A 401 -4.48 35.07 -12.01
CA GLY A 401 -4.15 33.98 -11.10
C GLY A 401 -5.35 33.11 -10.73
N ASP A 402 -6.48 33.26 -11.43
CA ASP A 402 -7.68 32.45 -11.21
C ASP A 402 -7.63 31.17 -12.06
N PRO A 403 -8.19 30.03 -11.59
CA PRO A 403 -8.25 28.80 -12.37
C PRO A 403 -8.94 29.01 -13.72
N VAL A 404 -8.31 28.54 -14.80
CA VAL A 404 -8.84 28.65 -16.16
C VAL A 404 -10.09 27.77 -16.29
N PRO A 405 -11.26 28.34 -16.64
CA PRO A 405 -12.48 27.55 -16.80
C PRO A 405 -12.34 26.48 -17.89
N GLY A 406 -12.69 25.23 -17.54
CA GLY A 406 -12.66 24.08 -18.45
C GLY A 406 -11.30 23.39 -18.57
N PHE A 407 -10.34 23.72 -17.71
CA PHE A 407 -9.19 22.86 -17.40
C PHE A 407 -9.54 22.03 -16.15
N ASP A 408 -9.30 20.73 -16.20
CA ASP A 408 -9.46 19.81 -15.08
C ASP A 408 -8.15 19.03 -14.91
N ALA A 409 -7.59 19.08 -13.71
CA ALA A 409 -6.32 18.44 -13.38
C ALA A 409 -6.48 16.91 -13.22
N ASP A 410 -7.70 16.46 -12.90
CA ASP A 410 -7.97 15.03 -12.72
C ASP A 410 -8.25 14.34 -14.07
N GLU A 411 -8.57 15.11 -15.12
CA GLU A 411 -8.79 14.59 -16.49
C GLU A 411 -7.51 14.68 -17.35
N HIS A 412 -6.64 13.67 -17.22
CA HIS A 412 -5.48 13.48 -18.09
C HIS A 412 -5.44 12.08 -18.72
N GLU A 413 -4.79 11.97 -19.88
CA GLU A 413 -4.48 10.69 -20.54
C GLU A 413 -3.01 10.34 -20.31
N LEU A 414 -2.71 9.09 -19.99
CA LEU A 414 -1.33 8.58 -19.95
C LEU A 414 -0.94 8.01 -21.33
N ASP A 415 0.27 8.30 -21.79
CA ASP A 415 0.83 7.68 -22.99
C ASP A 415 1.63 6.40 -22.69
N GLU A 416 2.26 5.82 -23.73
CA GLU A 416 3.04 4.57 -23.60
C GLU A 416 4.29 4.72 -22.72
N ASP A 417 4.70 5.95 -22.41
CA ASP A 417 5.82 6.28 -21.53
C ASP A 417 5.33 6.82 -20.16
N ASP A 418 4.05 6.61 -19.82
CA ASP A 418 3.39 7.10 -18.60
C ASP A 418 3.40 8.63 -18.43
N ARG A 419 3.55 9.38 -19.53
CA ARG A 419 3.49 10.85 -19.49
C ARG A 419 2.03 11.31 -19.41
N MET A 420 1.76 12.33 -18.60
CA MET A 420 0.42 12.90 -18.41
C MET A 420 0.09 13.93 -19.49
N HIS A 421 -1.00 13.71 -20.21
CA HIS A 421 -1.51 14.60 -21.27
C HIS A 421 -2.80 15.28 -20.87
N TYR A 422 -2.75 16.59 -20.64
CA TYR A 422 -3.89 17.41 -20.23
C TYR A 422 -4.52 18.15 -21.41
N ALA A 423 -5.84 18.08 -21.50
CA ALA A 423 -6.60 18.81 -22.51
C ALA A 423 -6.62 20.31 -22.21
N LEU A 424 -6.30 21.13 -23.21
CA LEU A 424 -6.29 22.59 -23.05
C LEU A 424 -7.62 23.22 -23.50
N PRO A 425 -8.25 24.07 -22.67
CA PRO A 425 -9.43 24.82 -23.08
C PRO A 425 -9.11 25.76 -24.26
N GLY A 426 -10.11 26.02 -25.09
CA GLY A 426 -10.00 26.91 -26.24
C GLY A 426 -10.05 28.39 -25.84
N GLY A 427 -9.24 29.24 -26.46
CA GLY A 427 -9.21 30.68 -26.18
C GLY A 427 -7.85 31.32 -26.38
N SER A 428 -7.74 32.61 -26.05
CA SER A 428 -6.44 33.28 -25.90
C SER A 428 -5.80 32.84 -24.60
N ARG A 429 -4.49 32.56 -24.65
CA ARG A 429 -3.70 32.05 -23.52
C ARG A 429 -2.67 33.07 -23.03
N ASP A 430 -2.80 34.31 -23.50
CA ASP A 430 -1.92 35.41 -23.12
C ASP A 430 -1.98 35.65 -21.62
N GLY A 431 -0.84 35.49 -20.96
CA GLY A 431 -0.70 35.69 -19.52
C GLY A 431 -1.15 34.52 -18.64
N TRP A 432 -1.46 33.36 -19.22
CA TRP A 432 -1.72 32.15 -18.42
C TRP A 432 -0.44 31.68 -17.70
N LEU A 433 -0.62 30.94 -16.61
CA LEU A 433 0.43 30.26 -15.86
C LEU A 433 0.10 28.77 -15.77
N VAL A 434 1.10 27.92 -15.91
CA VAL A 434 1.04 26.52 -15.49
C VAL A 434 1.65 26.46 -14.09
N ARG A 435 0.83 26.13 -13.11
CA ARG A 435 1.25 25.94 -11.72
C ARG A 435 1.45 24.45 -11.48
N LEU A 436 2.62 24.10 -10.97
CA LEU A 436 2.97 22.74 -10.59
C LEU A 436 3.13 22.72 -9.07
N LEU A 437 2.44 21.81 -8.40
CA LEU A 437 2.60 21.57 -6.96
C LEU A 437 3.39 20.27 -6.79
N PRO A 438 4.65 20.35 -6.32
CA PRO A 438 5.40 19.14 -6.00
C PRO A 438 4.78 18.34 -4.86
N SER A 439 5.02 17.04 -4.84
CA SER A 439 4.63 16.13 -3.75
C SER A 439 5.47 16.34 -2.47
N THR A 440 6.60 17.06 -2.54
CA THR A 440 7.47 17.41 -1.40
C THR A 440 8.03 18.85 -1.47
N GLY A 441 8.36 19.43 -0.30
CA GLY A 441 8.54 20.87 0.00
C GLY A 441 9.44 21.82 -0.85
N VAL A 442 9.47 23.08 -0.39
CA VAL A 442 9.90 24.38 -0.99
C VAL A 442 11.13 24.43 -1.92
N LEU A 443 11.02 25.20 -3.01
CA LEU A 443 12.14 25.68 -3.82
C LEU A 443 12.13 27.22 -3.95
N ARG A 444 13.11 27.89 -3.35
CA ARG A 444 13.28 29.35 -3.51
C ARG A 444 14.01 29.67 -4.82
N LEU A 445 13.33 30.39 -5.71
CA LEU A 445 13.94 31.05 -6.88
C LEU A 445 14.98 32.10 -6.45
N ARG A 446 16.03 32.27 -7.26
CA ARG A 446 16.84 33.49 -7.26
C ARG A 446 16.35 34.48 -8.29
#